data_AF-A0A194VUP3-F1
#
_entry.id   AF-A0A194VUP3-F1
#
_cell.length_a   1.000
_cell.length_b   1.000
_cell.length_c   1.000
_cell.angle_alpha   90.00
_cell.angle_beta   90.00
_cell.angle_gamma   90.00
#
_symmetry.space_group_name_H-M   'P 1'
#
loop_
_entity.id
_entity.type
_entity.pdbx_description
1 polymer ?
#
loop_
_entity_poly.entity_id
_entity_poly.type
_entity_poly.pdbx_seq_one_letter_code
_entity_poly.pdbx_strand_id
1 'polypeptide(L)'
;MPGHVGHQVRLSSLAASRLLSLQAQPRSGLQNGSHLLPSRIHLNIPGQRRHFGISDAAGTLLKGSELLVTTVHDLTGAPWFISLPMVALAVSAAIRTPLTLYAHSLKRRRAKLLHLIQAQYAQIGLGLRRKAVTNLRERVLKAVGKQSKATFKVFSIDETKSIWGGLISLPIFLSNLEVIRRMCGGPRGLIGNLLHGWETRGTTATTPTATGVAETEAASSGPASFTGDAISVVDVPSPTSLGDLTSTTSDTLSSISMEPTFATGGCLWFPNLLVPDPYHILPFAVSALLFAHMIPETTAERRDLFGLKPLATKGKTMTVGGGRSRMWRALQRSLIIMALAIGPATMDMPAALHLYWMASVGCSLAVTKGVKKLMPITKSSVKPCTGIEIPLLRPKPL
;
A
#
# COMPACT_ATOMS: atom_id res chain seq x y z
N MET A 1 31.07 -8.56 82.32
CA MET A 1 31.74 -9.84 82.02
C MET A 1 31.07 -10.43 80.80
N PRO A 2 31.69 -10.29 79.62
CA PRO A 2 31.03 -10.41 78.31
C PRO A 2 31.37 -11.71 77.58
N GLY A 3 30.53 -12.08 76.61
CA GLY A 3 30.81 -13.06 75.56
C GLY A 3 30.38 -12.47 74.22
N HIS A 4 31.29 -11.74 73.60
CA HIS A 4 31.13 -10.99 72.36
C HIS A 4 31.77 -11.82 71.23
N VAL A 5 31.03 -12.18 70.19
CA VAL A 5 31.63 -12.53 68.88
C VAL A 5 30.74 -11.94 67.78
N GLY A 6 31.18 -10.80 67.27
CA GLY A 6 30.76 -10.30 65.98
C GLY A 6 31.61 -10.92 64.87
N HIS A 7 31.03 -11.01 63.67
CA HIS A 7 31.81 -10.98 62.44
C HIS A 7 31.15 -10.02 61.46
N GLN A 8 31.81 -8.88 61.29
CA GLN A 8 31.65 -7.97 60.16
C GLN A 8 32.39 -8.51 58.92
N VAL A 9 32.16 -7.80 57.79
CA VAL A 9 33.06 -7.60 56.64
C VAL A 9 32.85 -8.67 55.53
N ARG A 10 32.61 -8.37 54.24
CA ARG A 10 33.16 -7.32 53.37
C ARG A 10 32.27 -7.07 52.13
N LEU A 11 32.14 -5.79 51.77
CA LEU A 11 31.86 -5.32 50.42
C LEU A 11 33.04 -5.66 49.49
N SER A 12 32.78 -6.07 48.25
CA SER A 12 33.75 -5.95 47.15
C SER A 12 33.06 -5.78 45.80
N SER A 13 33.07 -4.52 45.35
CA SER A 13 33.18 -4.13 43.95
C SER A 13 34.53 -4.58 43.37
N LEU A 14 34.61 -4.85 42.06
CA LEU A 14 35.73 -4.67 41.11
C LEU A 14 35.27 -5.36 39.79
N ALA A 15 35.05 -4.72 38.64
CA ALA A 15 35.91 -3.87 37.80
C ALA A 15 37.09 -4.60 37.12
N ALA A 16 37.09 -4.51 35.76
CA ALA A 16 38.20 -4.72 34.81
C ALA A 16 38.72 -6.18 34.66
N SER A 17 39.19 -6.72 33.53
CA SER A 17 39.88 -6.23 32.31
C SER A 17 39.71 -7.34 31.23
N ARG A 18 39.53 -7.13 29.91
CA ARG A 18 40.41 -6.61 28.84
C ARG A 18 41.80 -7.29 28.69
N LEU A 19 42.09 -7.63 27.42
CA LEU A 19 43.35 -8.10 26.78
C LEU A 19 43.59 -9.63 26.84
N LEU A 20 43.97 -10.34 25.78
CA LEU A 20 44.92 -10.09 24.68
C LEU A 20 44.31 -10.51 23.31
N SER A 21 44.54 -9.94 22.10
CA SER A 21 45.63 -9.22 21.41
C SER A 21 46.87 -10.05 21.05
N LEU A 22 46.98 -10.43 19.77
CA LEU A 22 48.19 -10.61 18.93
C LEU A 22 47.65 -10.58 17.48
N GLN A 23 47.66 -9.49 16.69
CA GLN A 23 48.79 -8.75 16.06
C GLN A 23 49.77 -9.73 15.38
N ALA A 24 50.19 -9.64 14.11
CA ALA A 24 49.99 -8.82 12.90
C ALA A 24 50.79 -9.56 11.77
N GLN A 25 50.27 -9.67 10.51
CA GLN A 25 50.83 -9.16 9.22
C GLN A 25 52.35 -9.34 8.92
N PRO A 26 52.88 -9.24 7.65
CA PRO A 26 52.29 -9.21 6.29
C PRO A 26 53.12 -9.92 5.14
N ARG A 27 52.53 -9.92 3.92
CA ARG A 27 53.04 -9.73 2.54
C ARG A 27 54.18 -10.56 1.86
N SER A 28 53.85 -10.84 0.58
CA SER A 28 54.64 -10.84 -0.69
C SER A 28 55.49 -12.06 -1.13
N GLY A 29 54.95 -12.79 -2.12
CA GLY A 29 55.43 -12.83 -3.52
C GLY A 29 56.65 -13.68 -3.90
N LEU A 30 56.47 -14.68 -4.79
CA LEU A 30 57.24 -14.89 -6.04
C LEU A 30 56.74 -16.13 -6.83
N GLN A 31 56.94 -16.05 -8.14
CA GLN A 31 56.53 -16.89 -9.27
C GLN A 31 57.10 -18.33 -9.24
N ASN A 32 56.46 -19.33 -9.88
CA ASN A 32 56.75 -19.79 -11.27
C ASN A 32 56.07 -21.12 -11.64
N GLY A 33 55.59 -21.20 -12.90
CA GLY A 33 55.38 -22.41 -13.75
C GLY A 33 54.32 -23.45 -13.34
N SER A 34 53.64 -24.18 -14.22
CA SER A 34 53.32 -24.12 -15.65
C SER A 34 52.50 -25.40 -15.96
N HIS A 35 51.55 -25.32 -16.91
CA HIS A 35 50.85 -26.41 -17.61
C HIS A 35 49.79 -27.24 -16.84
N LEU A 36 48.51 -27.13 -17.21
CA LEU A 36 47.82 -27.99 -18.20
C LEU A 36 46.30 -27.68 -18.20
N LEU A 37 45.73 -27.58 -19.41
CA LEU A 37 44.31 -27.34 -19.69
C LEU A 37 43.43 -28.51 -19.20
N PRO A 38 42.12 -28.25 -18.96
CA PRO A 38 41.17 -28.73 -19.96
C PRO A 38 40.10 -27.68 -20.33
N SER A 39 39.95 -27.51 -21.65
CA SER A 39 38.71 -27.27 -22.39
C SER A 39 37.47 -26.83 -21.60
N ARG A 40 37.25 -25.51 -21.52
CA ARG A 40 35.92 -24.95 -21.27
C ARG A 40 35.12 -24.95 -22.57
N ILE A 41 34.12 -25.82 -22.66
CA ILE A 41 33.03 -25.69 -23.64
C ILE A 41 32.29 -24.39 -23.30
N HIS A 42 32.53 -23.35 -24.10
CA HIS A 42 31.84 -22.07 -23.96
C HIS A 42 30.53 -22.15 -24.74
N LEU A 43 29.47 -22.61 -24.08
CA LEU A 43 28.09 -22.53 -24.58
C LEU A 43 27.70 -21.04 -24.64
N ASN A 44 27.90 -20.43 -25.80
CA ASN A 44 27.45 -19.07 -26.09
C ASN A 44 25.94 -19.07 -26.35
N ILE A 45 25.16 -19.33 -25.31
CA ILE A 45 23.73 -19.01 -25.32
C ILE A 45 23.68 -17.48 -25.12
N PRO A 46 23.13 -16.68 -26.06
CA PRO A 46 22.92 -15.26 -25.80
C PRO A 46 22.03 -15.16 -24.57
N GLY A 47 22.64 -14.77 -23.45
CA GLY A 47 21.94 -14.54 -22.20
C GLY A 47 21.05 -13.33 -22.37
N GLN A 48 19.81 -13.56 -22.82
CA GLN A 48 18.75 -12.57 -22.81
C GLN A 48 18.53 -12.18 -21.34
N ARG A 49 19.23 -11.14 -20.88
CA ARG A 49 18.99 -10.54 -19.57
C ARG A 49 17.56 -10.03 -19.60
N ARG A 50 16.66 -10.75 -18.93
CA ARG A 50 15.29 -10.28 -18.73
C ARG A 50 15.35 -9.07 -17.81
N HIS A 51 15.16 -7.89 -18.38
CA HIS A 51 15.09 -6.64 -17.63
C HIS A 51 13.74 -6.59 -16.93
N PHE A 52 13.69 -6.94 -15.65
CA PHE A 52 12.51 -6.70 -14.80
C PHE A 52 12.44 -5.20 -14.46
N GLY A 53 12.03 -4.40 -15.44
CA GLY A 53 11.82 -2.97 -15.30
C GLY A 53 10.38 -2.65 -14.84
N ILE A 54 10.22 -1.53 -14.13
CA ILE A 54 8.89 -1.03 -13.73
C ILE A 54 8.02 -0.72 -14.96
N SER A 55 8.62 -0.28 -16.06
CA SER A 55 7.94 -0.03 -17.33
C SER A 55 7.41 -1.29 -18.00
N ASP A 56 8.20 -2.37 -18.00
CA ASP A 56 7.81 -3.64 -18.57
C ASP A 56 6.64 -4.23 -17.76
N ALA A 57 6.72 -4.12 -16.43
CA ALA A 57 5.61 -4.44 -15.55
C ALA A 57 4.36 -3.56 -15.81
N ALA A 58 4.53 -2.27 -16.11
CA ALA A 58 3.41 -1.39 -16.44
C ALA A 58 2.80 -1.71 -17.82
N GLY A 59 3.61 -1.93 -18.86
CA GLY A 59 3.15 -2.27 -20.20
C GLY A 59 2.45 -3.63 -20.26
N THR A 60 2.98 -4.62 -19.53
CA THR A 60 2.32 -5.92 -19.37
C THR A 60 1.01 -5.81 -18.60
N LEU A 61 0.95 -4.97 -17.56
CA LEU A 61 -0.29 -4.72 -16.82
C LEU A 61 -1.35 -4.04 -17.69
N LEU A 62 -0.97 -3.06 -18.51
CA LEU A 62 -1.86 -2.37 -19.43
C LEU A 62 -2.41 -3.32 -20.49
N LYS A 63 -1.54 -4.08 -21.17
CA LYS A 63 -1.96 -5.12 -22.13
C LYS A 63 -2.88 -6.17 -21.48
N GLY A 64 -2.54 -6.61 -20.27
CA GLY A 64 -3.38 -7.55 -19.52
C GLY A 64 -4.74 -6.95 -19.14
N SER A 65 -4.80 -5.65 -18.86
CA SER A 65 -6.04 -4.92 -18.56
C SER A 65 -6.91 -4.73 -19.80
N GLU A 66 -6.31 -4.39 -20.93
CA GLU A 66 -6.98 -4.31 -22.23
C GLU A 66 -7.60 -5.65 -22.61
N LEU A 67 -6.79 -6.72 -22.59
CA LEU A 67 -7.27 -8.07 -22.85
C LEU A 67 -8.40 -8.46 -21.90
N LEU A 68 -8.28 -8.15 -20.60
CA LEU A 68 -9.32 -8.45 -19.63
C LEU A 68 -10.63 -7.73 -19.97
N VAL A 69 -10.58 -6.44 -20.30
CA VAL A 69 -11.78 -5.64 -20.59
C VAL A 69 -12.47 -6.14 -21.85
N THR A 70 -11.73 -6.39 -22.93
CA THR A 70 -12.27 -6.88 -24.20
C THR A 70 -12.79 -8.31 -24.06
N THR A 71 -12.01 -9.23 -23.46
CA THR A 71 -12.44 -10.63 -23.29
C THR A 71 -13.69 -10.78 -22.44
N VAL A 72 -13.87 -9.97 -21.40
CA VAL A 72 -15.11 -10.00 -20.59
C VAL A 72 -16.30 -9.54 -21.43
N HIS A 73 -16.14 -8.51 -22.26
CA HIS A 73 -17.20 -8.06 -23.16
C HIS A 73 -17.53 -9.11 -24.23
N ASP A 74 -16.51 -9.65 -24.91
CA ASP A 74 -16.65 -10.64 -25.97
C ASP A 74 -17.27 -11.95 -25.46
N LEU A 75 -16.83 -12.42 -24.29
CA LEU A 75 -17.33 -13.66 -23.69
C LEU A 75 -18.76 -13.53 -23.19
N THR A 76 -19.14 -12.38 -22.64
CA THR A 76 -20.49 -12.18 -22.11
C THR A 76 -21.49 -11.77 -23.18
N GLY A 77 -21.04 -11.16 -24.29
CA GLY A 77 -21.91 -10.54 -25.28
C GLY A 77 -22.79 -9.43 -24.70
N ALA A 78 -22.47 -8.96 -23.50
CA ALA A 78 -23.30 -8.04 -22.74
C ALA A 78 -22.94 -6.59 -23.10
N PRO A 79 -23.91 -5.65 -23.06
CA PRO A 79 -23.65 -4.24 -23.27
C PRO A 79 -22.63 -3.69 -22.25
N TRP A 80 -21.93 -2.62 -22.65
CA TRP A 80 -20.81 -2.07 -21.87
C TRP A 80 -21.17 -1.68 -20.43
N PHE A 81 -22.41 -1.29 -20.18
CA PHE A 81 -22.85 -0.98 -18.82
C PHE A 81 -22.84 -2.19 -17.86
N ILE A 82 -22.88 -3.42 -18.37
CA ILE A 82 -22.78 -4.68 -17.60
C ILE A 82 -21.35 -5.21 -17.62
N SER A 83 -20.67 -5.15 -18.76
CA SER A 83 -19.30 -5.67 -18.89
C SER A 83 -18.33 -4.94 -17.97
N LEU A 84 -18.43 -3.60 -17.83
CA LEU A 84 -17.56 -2.80 -16.97
C LEU A 84 -17.67 -3.20 -15.48
N PRO A 85 -18.88 -3.32 -14.87
CA PRO A 85 -19.02 -3.92 -13.55
C PRO A 85 -18.53 -5.36 -13.44
N MET A 86 -18.73 -6.18 -14.48
CA MET A 86 -18.24 -7.56 -14.49
C MET A 86 -16.71 -7.63 -14.45
N VAL A 87 -16.01 -6.75 -15.18
CA VAL A 87 -14.55 -6.61 -15.09
C VAL A 87 -14.14 -6.26 -13.65
N ALA A 88 -14.80 -5.28 -13.03
CA ALA A 88 -14.52 -4.89 -11.66
C ALA A 88 -14.74 -6.03 -10.65
N LEU A 89 -15.78 -6.83 -10.86
CA LEU A 89 -16.09 -8.03 -10.08
C LEU A 89 -15.01 -9.10 -10.28
N ALA A 90 -14.62 -9.39 -11.53
CA ALA A 90 -13.60 -10.38 -11.86
C ALA A 90 -12.25 -10.05 -11.18
N VAL A 91 -11.79 -8.80 -11.31
CA VAL A 91 -10.56 -8.33 -10.64
C VAL A 91 -10.67 -8.44 -9.12
N SER A 92 -11.84 -8.08 -8.58
CA SER A 92 -12.07 -8.17 -7.14
C SER A 92 -12.04 -9.61 -6.65
N ALA A 93 -12.68 -10.53 -7.39
CA ALA A 93 -12.75 -11.95 -7.06
C ALA A 93 -11.42 -12.70 -7.25
N ALA A 94 -10.59 -12.28 -8.21
CA ALA A 94 -9.30 -12.93 -8.47
C ALA A 94 -8.18 -12.42 -7.55
N ILE A 95 -8.15 -11.11 -7.28
CA ILE A 95 -6.98 -10.47 -6.64
C ILE A 95 -7.33 -9.93 -5.26
N ARG A 96 -8.45 -9.20 -5.14
CA ARG A 96 -8.78 -8.48 -3.90
C ARG A 96 -9.30 -9.41 -2.81
N THR A 97 -10.14 -10.39 -3.14
CA THR A 97 -10.69 -11.36 -2.17
C THR A 97 -9.61 -12.17 -1.45
N PRO A 98 -8.62 -12.84 -2.10
CA PRO A 98 -7.60 -13.58 -1.36
C PRO A 98 -6.73 -12.64 -0.52
N LEU A 99 -6.41 -11.45 -1.04
CA LEU A 99 -5.58 -10.49 -0.35
C LEU A 99 -6.26 -9.90 0.89
N THR A 100 -7.56 -9.59 0.79
CA THR A 100 -8.36 -9.11 1.92
C THR A 100 -8.59 -10.21 2.96
N LEU A 101 -8.84 -11.46 2.54
CA LEU A 101 -8.91 -12.63 3.43
C LEU A 101 -7.59 -12.80 4.21
N TYR A 102 -6.46 -12.74 3.51
CA TYR A 102 -5.14 -12.83 4.14
C TYR A 102 -4.93 -11.69 5.15
N ALA A 103 -5.15 -10.43 4.74
CA ALA A 103 -5.03 -9.27 5.63
C ALA A 103 -5.96 -9.38 6.86
N HIS A 104 -7.17 -9.91 6.67
CA HIS A 104 -8.11 -10.15 7.75
C HIS A 104 -7.64 -11.26 8.70
N SER A 105 -7.04 -12.32 8.17
CA SER A 105 -6.46 -13.40 8.98
C SER A 105 -5.33 -12.89 9.88
N LEU A 106 -4.49 -11.96 9.39
CA LEU A 106 -3.44 -11.30 10.18
C LEU A 106 -4.04 -10.46 11.31
N LYS A 107 -5.11 -9.69 11.02
CA LYS A 107 -5.85 -8.93 12.05
C LYS A 107 -6.44 -9.84 13.12
N ARG A 108 -6.98 -11.01 12.75
CA ARG A 108 -7.50 -12.00 13.71
C ARG A 108 -6.40 -12.57 14.60
N ARG A 109 -5.23 -12.89 14.05
CA ARG A 109 -4.06 -13.35 14.83
C ARG A 109 -3.59 -12.27 15.80
N ARG A 110 -3.53 -11.01 15.35
CA ARG A 110 -3.19 -9.86 16.20
C ARG A 110 -4.20 -9.66 17.33
N ALA A 111 -5.50 -9.81 17.05
CA ALA A 111 -6.55 -9.66 18.05
C ALA A 111 -6.41 -10.66 19.21
N LYS A 112 -5.96 -11.89 18.94
CA LYS A 112 -5.67 -12.88 19.99
C LYS A 112 -4.58 -12.38 20.94
N LEU A 113 -3.49 -11.80 20.42
CA LEU A 113 -2.37 -11.31 21.22
C LEU A 113 -2.68 -10.04 22.03
N LEU A 114 -3.82 -9.36 21.81
CA LEU A 114 -4.16 -8.14 22.53
C LEU A 114 -4.20 -8.34 24.05
N HIS A 115 -4.61 -9.52 24.53
CA HIS A 115 -4.65 -9.83 25.96
C HIS A 115 -3.25 -9.84 26.61
N LEU A 116 -2.21 -10.30 25.92
CA LEU A 116 -0.84 -10.32 26.40
C LEU A 116 -0.32 -8.89 26.51
N ILE A 117 -0.65 -8.06 25.52
CA ILE A 117 -0.26 -6.65 25.50
C ILE A 117 -0.95 -5.89 26.64
N GLN A 118 -2.22 -6.20 26.92
CA GLN A 118 -2.94 -5.64 28.07
C GLN A 118 -2.31 -6.06 29.41
N ALA A 119 -1.94 -7.33 29.57
CA ALA A 119 -1.25 -7.82 30.77
C ALA A 119 0.12 -7.16 30.94
N GLN A 120 0.92 -7.07 29.87
CA GLN A 120 2.22 -6.38 29.86
C GLN A 120 2.08 -4.91 30.25
N TYR A 121 1.03 -4.23 29.76
CA TYR A 121 0.74 -2.85 30.13
C TYR A 121 0.52 -2.69 31.64
N ALA A 122 -0.29 -3.57 32.25
CA ALA A 122 -0.53 -3.54 33.69
C ALA A 122 0.77 -3.80 34.48
N GLN A 123 1.54 -4.82 34.10
CA GLN A 123 2.78 -5.20 34.78
C GLN A 123 3.84 -4.08 34.71
N ILE A 124 4.07 -3.51 33.53
CA ILE A 124 5.04 -2.41 33.33
C ILE A 124 4.56 -1.15 34.06
N GLY A 125 3.25 -0.89 34.04
CA GLY A 125 2.63 0.21 34.78
C GLY A 125 2.93 0.15 36.28
N LEU A 126 2.74 -1.02 36.90
CA LEU A 126 3.01 -1.22 38.33
C LEU A 126 4.51 -1.08 38.65
N GLY A 127 5.38 -1.67 37.81
CA GLY A 127 6.83 -1.59 38.00
C GLY A 127 7.38 -0.17 37.92
N LEU A 128 6.89 0.64 36.97
CA LEU A 128 7.29 2.04 36.83
C LEU A 128 6.63 2.94 37.88
N ARG A 129 5.40 2.64 38.32
CA ARG A 129 4.74 3.37 39.41
C ARG A 129 5.49 3.21 40.73
N ARG A 130 5.98 1.99 41.03
CA ARG A 130 6.82 1.73 42.21
C ARG A 130 8.12 2.53 42.20
N LYS A 131 8.68 2.78 41.01
CA LYS A 131 9.89 3.59 40.80
C LYS A 131 9.63 5.10 40.78
N ALA A 132 8.41 5.55 41.11
CA ALA A 132 8.02 6.96 41.20
C ALA A 132 8.44 7.82 39.98
N VAL A 133 8.38 7.25 38.78
CA VAL A 133 8.90 7.92 37.58
C VAL A 133 7.95 9.02 37.09
N THR A 134 8.50 10.19 36.75
CA THR A 134 7.76 11.27 36.06
C THR A 134 7.33 10.82 34.65
N ASN A 135 6.18 11.31 34.18
CA ASN A 135 5.60 10.91 32.89
C ASN A 135 5.37 9.39 32.76
N LEU A 136 4.86 8.78 33.83
CA LEU A 136 4.58 7.35 33.94
C LEU A 136 3.85 6.79 32.71
N ARG A 137 2.78 7.45 32.27
CA ARG A 137 1.95 6.98 31.16
C ARG A 137 2.72 6.88 29.84
N GLU A 138 3.51 7.88 29.49
CA GLU A 138 4.27 7.91 28.24
C GLU A 138 5.36 6.85 28.23
N ARG A 139 6.06 6.69 29.36
CA ARG A 139 7.10 5.67 29.52
C ARG A 139 6.53 4.25 29.46
N VAL A 140 5.37 4.02 30.09
CA VAL A 140 4.66 2.74 29.98
C VAL A 140 4.28 2.47 28.52
N LEU A 141 3.68 3.44 27.83
CA LEU A 141 3.29 3.27 26.43
C LEU A 141 4.50 2.99 25.51
N LYS A 142 5.62 3.68 25.71
CA LYS A 142 6.86 3.47 24.95
C LYS A 142 7.47 2.09 25.23
N ALA A 143 7.52 1.67 26.50
CA ALA A 143 8.05 0.38 26.91
C ALA A 143 7.17 -0.78 26.39
N VAL A 144 5.85 -0.68 26.55
CA VAL A 144 4.87 -1.65 26.03
C VAL A 144 4.94 -1.71 24.52
N GLY A 145 5.02 -0.57 23.82
CA GLY A 145 5.16 -0.53 22.36
C GLY A 145 6.44 -1.20 21.84
N LYS A 146 7.55 -1.09 22.59
CA LYS A 146 8.80 -1.78 22.25
C LYS A 146 8.67 -3.29 22.46
N GLN A 147 8.11 -3.72 23.59
CA GLN A 147 7.91 -5.14 23.88
C GLN A 147 6.89 -5.79 22.94
N SER A 148 5.78 -5.11 22.63
CA SER A 148 4.75 -5.63 21.73
C SER A 148 5.30 -5.92 20.33
N LYS A 149 6.20 -5.05 19.82
CA LYS A 149 6.88 -5.29 18.53
C LYS A 149 7.78 -6.52 18.56
N ALA A 150 8.49 -6.75 19.66
CA ALA A 150 9.29 -7.96 19.85
C ALA A 150 8.41 -9.21 19.89
N THR A 151 7.30 -9.17 20.64
CA THR A 151 6.32 -10.26 20.68
C THR A 151 5.73 -10.53 19.29
N PHE A 152 5.33 -9.50 18.55
CA PHE A 152 4.81 -9.69 17.18
C PHE A 152 5.86 -10.29 16.23
N LYS A 153 7.13 -9.91 16.36
CA LYS A 153 8.23 -10.50 15.59
C LYS A 153 8.39 -12.00 15.89
N VAL A 154 8.28 -12.40 17.17
CA VAL A 154 8.34 -13.81 17.59
C VAL A 154 7.17 -14.62 16.99
N PHE A 155 5.97 -14.04 16.97
CA PHE A 155 4.79 -14.68 16.37
C PHE A 155 4.67 -14.46 14.84
N SER A 156 5.71 -13.94 14.18
CA SER A 156 5.76 -13.65 12.73
C SER A 156 4.56 -12.82 12.21
N ILE A 157 4.04 -11.91 13.05
CA ILE A 157 3.01 -10.96 12.65
C ILE A 157 3.70 -9.67 12.23
N ASP A 158 4.02 -9.58 10.94
CA ASP A 158 4.63 -8.39 10.39
C ASP A 158 3.60 -7.26 10.26
N GLU A 159 3.79 -6.18 11.01
CA GLU A 159 2.91 -5.00 10.98
C GLU A 159 2.89 -4.34 9.59
N THR A 160 4.00 -4.41 8.86
CA THR A 160 4.13 -3.84 7.51
C THR A 160 3.26 -4.58 6.50
N LYS A 161 3.25 -5.91 6.50
CA LYS A 161 2.48 -6.75 5.56
C LYS A 161 0.97 -6.49 5.63
N SER A 162 0.44 -6.12 6.80
CA SER A 162 -0.99 -5.80 6.96
C SER A 162 -1.42 -4.50 6.26
N ILE A 163 -0.51 -3.56 6.01
CA ILE A 163 -0.82 -2.25 5.41
C ILE A 163 -0.90 -2.36 3.87
N TRP A 164 -0.16 -3.30 3.28
CA TRP A 164 -0.07 -3.48 1.82
C TRP A 164 -1.28 -4.17 1.18
N GLY A 165 -2.14 -4.83 1.96
CA GLY A 165 -3.26 -5.62 1.43
C GLY A 165 -4.32 -4.82 0.64
N GLY A 166 -4.47 -3.51 0.88
CA GLY A 166 -5.36 -2.66 0.07
C GLY A 166 -4.64 -2.01 -1.11
N LEU A 167 -3.40 -1.56 -0.87
CA LEU A 167 -2.61 -0.75 -1.79
C LEU A 167 -2.08 -1.54 -2.99
N ILE A 168 -1.84 -2.85 -2.83
CA ILE A 168 -1.38 -3.71 -3.94
C ILE A 168 -2.41 -3.81 -5.08
N SER A 169 -3.71 -3.61 -4.80
CA SER A 169 -4.75 -3.65 -5.86
C SER A 169 -4.86 -2.34 -6.64
N LEU A 170 -4.20 -1.26 -6.18
CA LEU A 170 -4.31 0.07 -6.77
C LEU A 170 -3.71 0.17 -8.19
N PRO A 171 -2.53 -0.41 -8.49
CA PRO A 171 -1.98 -0.37 -9.85
C PRO A 171 -2.90 -1.02 -10.89
N ILE A 172 -3.52 -2.16 -10.56
CA ILE A 172 -4.46 -2.85 -11.44
C ILE A 172 -5.71 -2.00 -11.65
N PHE A 173 -6.24 -1.39 -10.58
CA PHE A 173 -7.37 -0.48 -10.68
C PHE A 173 -7.07 0.69 -11.64
N LEU A 174 -5.92 1.34 -11.46
CA LEU A 174 -5.49 2.45 -12.31
C LEU A 174 -5.25 2.02 -13.76
N SER A 175 -4.65 0.84 -13.98
CA SER A 175 -4.43 0.29 -15.31
C SER A 175 -5.73 0.10 -16.08
N ASN A 176 -6.74 -0.55 -15.47
CA ASN A 176 -8.07 -0.67 -16.07
C ASN A 176 -8.72 0.71 -16.32
N LEU A 177 -8.56 1.66 -15.39
CA LEU A 177 -9.10 3.00 -15.54
C LEU A 177 -8.45 3.76 -16.70
N GLU A 178 -7.14 3.60 -16.93
CA GLU A 178 -6.43 4.17 -18.07
C GLU A 178 -6.85 3.51 -19.38
N VAL A 179 -6.97 2.18 -19.43
CA VAL A 179 -7.47 1.45 -20.60
C VAL A 179 -8.86 1.95 -20.99
N ILE A 180 -9.80 1.99 -20.04
CA ILE A 180 -11.16 2.49 -20.29
C ILE A 180 -11.13 3.96 -20.74
N ARG A 181 -10.26 4.78 -20.15
CA ARG A 181 -10.08 6.18 -20.55
C ARG A 181 -9.61 6.30 -22.01
N ARG A 182 -8.71 5.42 -22.45
CA ARG A 182 -8.26 5.36 -23.86
C ARG A 182 -9.32 4.83 -24.80
N MET A 183 -10.07 3.82 -24.38
CA MET A 183 -11.24 3.34 -25.13
C MET A 183 -12.31 4.42 -25.27
N CYS A 184 -12.36 5.41 -24.37
CA CYS A 184 -13.21 6.59 -24.50
C CYS A 184 -12.59 7.72 -25.37
N GLY A 185 -11.42 7.51 -25.95
CA GLY A 185 -10.71 8.53 -26.75
C GLY A 185 -10.07 9.63 -25.91
N GLY A 186 -9.97 9.45 -24.59
CA GLY A 186 -9.37 10.42 -23.69
C GLY A 186 -7.84 10.54 -23.88
N PRO A 187 -7.26 11.72 -23.58
CA PRO A 187 -5.81 11.90 -23.64
C PRO A 187 -5.10 11.01 -22.61
N ARG A 188 -3.80 10.75 -22.84
CA ARG A 188 -2.93 9.99 -21.92
C ARG A 188 -3.15 10.47 -20.47
N GLY A 189 -3.53 9.56 -19.57
CA GLY A 189 -3.94 9.92 -18.21
C GLY A 189 -2.80 9.96 -17.20
N LEU A 190 -3.19 9.98 -15.91
CA LEU A 190 -2.31 10.23 -14.77
C LEU A 190 -1.11 9.27 -14.68
N ILE A 191 -1.22 8.02 -15.17
CA ILE A 191 -0.11 7.05 -15.13
C ILE A 191 0.97 7.43 -16.15
N GLY A 192 0.57 7.84 -17.35
CA GLY A 192 1.46 8.39 -18.36
C GLY A 192 2.16 9.62 -17.81
N ASN A 193 1.40 10.58 -17.28
CA ASN A 193 1.95 11.84 -16.75
C ASN A 193 2.74 11.67 -15.45
N LEU A 194 2.42 10.70 -14.59
CA LEU A 194 3.16 10.44 -13.35
C LEU A 194 4.48 9.71 -13.64
N LEU A 195 4.50 8.77 -14.59
CA LEU A 195 5.77 8.19 -15.06
C LEU A 195 6.62 9.25 -15.78
N HIS A 196 6.04 10.11 -16.62
CA HIS A 196 6.79 11.17 -17.31
C HIS A 196 7.19 12.35 -16.39
N GLY A 197 6.38 12.65 -15.37
CA GLY A 197 6.60 13.78 -14.44
C GLY A 197 7.60 13.47 -13.32
N TRP A 198 7.79 12.18 -12.99
CA TRP A 198 8.90 11.74 -12.14
C TRP A 198 10.26 11.90 -12.85
N GLU A 199 10.27 11.78 -14.19
CA GLU A 199 11.44 11.94 -15.06
C GLU A 199 11.95 13.39 -15.07
N THR A 200 11.04 14.35 -15.19
CA THR A 200 11.37 15.78 -15.34
C THR A 200 11.81 16.46 -14.05
N ARG A 201 11.73 15.78 -12.90
CA ARG A 201 12.22 16.31 -11.62
C ARG A 201 13.70 16.01 -11.35
N GLY A 202 14.33 15.17 -12.16
CA GLY A 202 15.74 14.80 -12.07
C GLY A 202 16.69 15.69 -12.88
N THR A 203 16.17 16.49 -13.82
CA THR A 203 17.00 17.28 -14.73
C THR A 203 16.41 18.69 -14.84
N THR A 204 17.19 19.66 -14.39
CA THR A 204 16.92 21.12 -14.38
C THR A 204 15.98 21.63 -13.28
N ALA A 205 16.59 22.03 -12.17
CA ALA A 205 16.06 23.09 -11.34
C ALA A 205 16.08 24.40 -12.15
N THR A 206 15.01 24.70 -12.86
CA THR A 206 14.66 26.07 -13.23
C THR A 206 13.15 26.26 -13.06
N THR A 207 12.82 27.18 -12.16
CA THR A 207 11.49 27.64 -11.76
C THR A 207 10.55 27.85 -12.96
N PRO A 208 9.26 27.45 -12.87
CA PRO A 208 8.21 28.14 -13.60
C PRO A 208 7.27 28.87 -12.65
N THR A 209 7.22 30.19 -12.86
CA THR A 209 6.16 31.11 -12.47
C THR A 209 4.81 30.58 -12.94
N ALA A 210 3.82 30.66 -12.06
CA ALA A 210 2.44 30.32 -12.33
C ALA A 210 1.79 31.37 -13.25
N THR A 211 1.25 30.94 -14.38
CA THR A 211 0.15 31.63 -15.09
C THR A 211 -0.67 30.58 -15.83
N GLY A 212 -1.96 30.49 -15.53
CA GLY A 212 -2.90 29.63 -16.26
C GLY A 212 -3.24 30.21 -17.63
N VAL A 213 -3.98 29.43 -18.43
CA VAL A 213 -5.11 29.80 -19.29
C VAL A 213 -5.49 28.56 -20.12
N ALA A 214 -6.80 28.33 -20.21
CA ALA A 214 -7.44 27.35 -21.09
C ALA A 214 -7.54 27.88 -22.52
N GLU A 215 -7.56 27.01 -23.54
CA GLU A 215 -8.49 27.04 -24.69
C GLU A 215 -8.10 26.01 -25.80
N THR A 216 -9.09 25.16 -26.11
CA THR A 216 -9.74 24.78 -27.38
C THR A 216 -9.10 24.85 -28.79
N GLU A 217 -9.54 23.88 -29.63
CA GLU A 217 -9.61 23.83 -31.12
C GLU A 217 -8.31 23.64 -31.94
N ALA A 218 -8.25 23.13 -33.19
CA ALA A 218 -9.00 22.18 -34.03
C ALA A 218 -8.18 22.04 -35.34
N ALA A 219 -8.22 20.86 -35.97
CA ALA A 219 -8.07 20.55 -37.40
C ALA A 219 -6.96 21.12 -38.34
N SER A 220 -6.24 20.18 -38.96
CA SER A 220 -5.98 20.01 -40.42
C SER A 220 -4.71 20.56 -41.13
N SER A 221 -4.27 19.73 -42.09
CA SER A 221 -3.40 19.95 -43.27
C SER A 221 -1.88 19.77 -43.16
N GLY A 222 -1.35 18.77 -43.89
CA GLY A 222 0.01 18.77 -44.47
C GLY A 222 0.02 19.52 -45.82
N PRO A 223 1.10 19.52 -46.65
CA PRO A 223 2.12 18.45 -46.77
C PRO A 223 3.60 18.89 -47.04
N ALA A 224 4.49 17.87 -47.03
CA ALA A 224 5.68 17.60 -47.88
C ALA A 224 7.01 18.43 -47.84
N SER A 225 8.09 17.64 -47.65
CA SER A 225 9.45 17.66 -48.28
C SER A 225 10.45 18.81 -48.07
N PHE A 226 11.64 18.49 -47.53
CA PHE A 226 12.86 18.28 -48.32
C PHE A 226 14.01 17.66 -47.50
N THR A 227 14.88 16.97 -48.22
CA THR A 227 16.02 16.11 -47.85
C THR A 227 17.26 16.86 -47.34
N GLY A 228 18.10 16.19 -46.54
CA GLY A 228 19.47 16.61 -46.22
C GLY A 228 20.24 15.50 -45.51
N ASP A 229 20.99 14.74 -46.29
CA ASP A 229 21.84 13.60 -45.94
C ASP A 229 23.08 14.02 -45.11
N ALA A 230 23.46 13.24 -44.08
CA ALA A 230 24.83 13.15 -43.57
C ALA A 230 24.98 11.97 -42.58
N ILE A 231 25.79 11.00 -43.01
CA ILE A 231 26.18 9.77 -42.31
C ILE A 231 27.39 10.03 -41.37
N SER A 232 27.52 9.15 -40.37
CA SER A 232 28.61 8.94 -39.40
C SER A 232 28.46 9.78 -38.13
N VAL A 233 28.38 9.17 -36.94
CA VAL A 233 29.44 8.39 -36.31
C VAL A 233 28.85 7.26 -35.45
N VAL A 234 29.54 6.12 -35.49
CA VAL A 234 29.39 4.97 -34.58
C VAL A 234 29.43 5.45 -33.13
N ASP A 235 28.32 5.32 -32.41
CA ASP A 235 28.34 5.42 -30.95
C ASP A 235 27.88 4.12 -30.30
N VAL A 236 28.66 3.76 -29.30
CA VAL A 236 28.72 2.49 -28.60
C VAL A 236 27.53 2.41 -27.64
N PRO A 237 26.74 1.32 -27.59
CA PRO A 237 25.63 1.25 -26.64
C PRO A 237 26.18 1.02 -25.22
N SER A 238 26.27 2.10 -24.45
CA SER A 238 26.41 2.13 -22.99
C SER A 238 25.09 2.62 -22.36
N PRO A 239 24.81 2.26 -21.10
CA PRO A 239 23.66 1.45 -20.72
C PRO A 239 22.31 2.18 -20.82
N THR A 240 21.40 1.54 -21.55
CA THR A 240 19.95 1.74 -21.55
C THR A 240 19.36 1.71 -20.15
N SER A 241 18.96 2.87 -19.62
CA SER A 241 18.01 2.95 -18.51
C SER A 241 17.22 4.26 -18.64
N LEU A 242 15.90 4.17 -18.55
CA LEU A 242 14.85 5.20 -18.70
C LEU A 242 14.26 5.48 -20.09
N GLY A 243 15.04 5.62 -21.17
CA GLY A 243 14.45 5.81 -22.52
C GLY A 243 13.60 4.62 -23.01
N ASP A 244 14.03 3.40 -22.67
CA ASP A 244 13.30 2.15 -22.96
C ASP A 244 12.09 1.95 -22.03
N LEU A 245 12.03 2.67 -20.89
CA LEU A 245 10.92 2.59 -19.96
C LEU A 245 9.66 3.29 -20.50
N THR A 246 9.85 4.36 -21.27
CA THR A 246 8.76 5.20 -21.77
C THR A 246 8.26 4.79 -23.15
N SER A 247 9.11 4.21 -24.01
CA SER A 247 8.73 3.74 -25.35
C SER A 247 7.68 2.63 -25.27
N THR A 248 8.00 1.52 -24.60
CA THR A 248 7.14 0.33 -24.54
C THR A 248 5.75 0.64 -23.99
N THR A 249 5.66 1.40 -22.89
CA THR A 249 4.36 1.77 -22.30
C THR A 249 3.59 2.74 -23.20
N SER A 250 4.27 3.73 -23.78
CA SER A 250 3.65 4.68 -24.71
C SER A 250 3.14 4.02 -25.99
N ASP A 251 3.85 3.00 -26.49
CA ASP A 251 3.48 2.18 -27.65
C ASP A 251 2.26 1.31 -27.35
N THR A 252 2.20 0.67 -26.17
CA THR A 252 0.99 -0.05 -25.74
C THR A 252 -0.20 0.88 -25.55
N LEU A 253 0.05 2.12 -25.12
CA LEU A 253 -0.98 3.11 -24.91
C LEU A 253 -1.45 3.76 -26.22
N SER A 254 -0.63 3.79 -27.28
CA SER A 254 -1.05 4.25 -28.60
C SER A 254 -1.75 3.15 -29.40
N SER A 255 -1.50 1.87 -29.11
CA SER A 255 -2.23 0.77 -29.75
C SER A 255 -3.68 0.65 -29.28
N ILE A 256 -4.00 1.10 -28.06
CA ILE A 256 -5.38 1.13 -27.56
C ILE A 256 -6.13 2.28 -28.26
N SER A 257 -7.01 1.92 -29.19
CA SER A 257 -7.84 2.85 -29.94
C SER A 257 -9.18 3.13 -29.25
N MET A 258 -9.87 4.16 -29.73
CA MET A 258 -11.24 4.51 -29.34
C MET A 258 -12.20 3.36 -29.69
N GLU A 259 -13.05 2.98 -28.74
CA GLU A 259 -14.05 1.93 -28.90
C GLU A 259 -15.41 2.55 -29.28
N PRO A 260 -15.87 2.43 -30.53
CA PRO A 260 -17.07 3.13 -31.00
C PRO A 260 -18.36 2.59 -30.34
N THR A 261 -18.36 1.33 -29.91
CA THR A 261 -19.54 0.68 -29.29
C THR A 261 -19.85 1.23 -27.89
N PHE A 262 -18.96 2.01 -27.28
CA PHE A 262 -19.24 2.74 -26.04
C PHE A 262 -20.29 3.84 -26.22
N ALA A 263 -20.47 4.35 -27.44
CA ALA A 263 -21.46 5.38 -27.74
C ALA A 263 -22.91 4.89 -27.54
N THR A 264 -23.15 3.59 -27.71
CA THR A 264 -24.47 2.96 -27.64
C THR A 264 -24.59 1.90 -26.54
N GLY A 265 -23.49 1.59 -25.84
CA GLY A 265 -23.44 0.53 -24.83
C GLY A 265 -23.95 0.91 -23.43
N GLY A 266 -24.51 2.12 -23.26
CA GLY A 266 -24.97 2.64 -21.98
C GLY A 266 -26.38 2.19 -21.61
N CYS A 267 -26.92 2.73 -20.52
CA CYS A 267 -28.28 2.42 -20.08
C CYS A 267 -28.92 3.53 -19.24
N LEU A 268 -30.24 3.44 -19.04
CA LEU A 268 -31.05 4.38 -18.28
C LEU A 268 -30.82 5.85 -18.72
N TRP A 269 -30.28 6.68 -17.82
CA TRP A 269 -30.06 8.11 -18.02
C TRP A 269 -28.70 8.45 -18.64
N PHE A 270 -27.84 7.45 -18.87
CA PHE A 270 -26.51 7.60 -19.48
C PHE A 270 -26.37 6.64 -20.69
N PRO A 271 -27.08 6.89 -21.80
CA PRO A 271 -27.06 5.99 -22.96
C PRO A 271 -25.70 5.95 -23.68
N ASN A 272 -24.95 7.05 -23.64
CA ASN A 272 -23.62 7.17 -24.24
C ASN A 272 -22.55 7.23 -23.14
N LEU A 273 -21.65 6.25 -23.10
CA LEU A 273 -20.60 6.19 -22.06
C LEU A 273 -19.41 7.11 -22.32
N LEU A 274 -19.27 7.64 -23.54
CA LEU A 274 -18.17 8.53 -23.94
C LEU A 274 -18.35 9.96 -23.42
N VAL A 275 -19.60 10.35 -23.16
CA VAL A 275 -19.98 11.68 -22.71
C VAL A 275 -20.05 11.70 -21.18
N PRO A 276 -19.84 12.86 -20.52
CA PRO A 276 -20.10 13.00 -19.10
C PRO A 276 -21.54 12.66 -18.75
N ASP A 277 -21.78 12.16 -17.52
CA ASP A 277 -23.13 11.87 -17.04
C ASP A 277 -23.97 13.16 -17.05
N PRO A 278 -25.06 13.25 -17.83
CA PRO A 278 -25.88 14.46 -17.95
C PRO A 278 -26.44 14.97 -16.61
N TYR A 279 -26.67 14.08 -15.66
CA TYR A 279 -27.18 14.42 -14.33
C TYR A 279 -26.11 14.34 -13.24
N HIS A 280 -24.88 13.97 -13.60
CA HIS A 280 -23.74 13.82 -12.71
C HIS A 280 -23.97 12.90 -11.49
N ILE A 281 -24.97 12.03 -11.57
CA ILE A 281 -25.32 11.05 -10.53
C ILE A 281 -24.13 10.11 -10.29
N LEU A 282 -23.49 9.62 -11.37
CA LEU A 282 -22.37 8.68 -11.30
C LEU A 282 -21.15 9.28 -10.54
N PRO A 283 -20.60 10.47 -10.89
CA PRO A 283 -19.49 11.08 -10.13
C PRO A 283 -19.78 11.30 -8.64
N PHE A 284 -20.99 11.76 -8.30
CA PHE A 284 -21.39 11.94 -6.90
C PHE A 284 -21.57 10.60 -6.18
N ALA A 285 -22.08 9.58 -6.87
CA ALA A 285 -22.21 8.25 -6.31
C ALA A 285 -20.83 7.58 -6.08
N VAL A 286 -19.84 7.76 -6.96
CA VAL A 286 -18.44 7.37 -6.70
C VAL A 286 -17.94 8.00 -5.40
N SER A 287 -18.16 9.31 -5.23
CA SER A 287 -17.70 10.07 -4.06
C SER A 287 -18.35 9.57 -2.77
N ALA A 288 -19.67 9.36 -2.80
CA ALA A 288 -20.41 8.80 -1.67
C ALA A 288 -19.92 7.39 -1.31
N LEU A 289 -19.60 6.56 -2.31
CA LEU A 289 -19.14 5.20 -2.10
C LEU A 289 -17.71 5.14 -1.55
N LEU A 290 -16.82 6.00 -2.04
CA LEU A 290 -15.47 6.17 -1.50
C LEU A 290 -15.51 6.66 -0.05
N PHE A 291 -16.38 7.63 0.24
CA PHE A 291 -16.62 8.11 1.60
C PHE A 291 -17.11 6.99 2.52
N ALA A 292 -18.09 6.21 2.08
CA ALA A 292 -18.59 5.05 2.82
C ALA A 292 -17.51 3.98 3.07
N HIS A 293 -16.58 3.79 2.13
CA HIS A 293 -15.46 2.86 2.28
C HIS A 293 -14.38 3.35 3.26
N MET A 294 -14.21 4.67 3.41
CA MET A 294 -13.19 5.26 4.29
C MET A 294 -13.67 5.52 5.72
N ILE A 295 -14.97 5.63 5.94
CA ILE A 295 -15.52 5.88 7.28
C ILE A 295 -15.38 4.64 8.18
N PRO A 296 -14.84 4.83 9.41
CA PRO A 296 -14.88 3.77 10.42
C PRO A 296 -16.31 3.37 10.77
N GLU A 297 -16.55 2.05 10.80
CA GLU A 297 -17.84 1.49 11.21
C GLU A 297 -18.12 1.68 12.71
N THR A 298 -17.07 1.76 13.55
CA THR A 298 -17.25 1.91 14.98
C THR A 298 -17.48 3.37 15.37
N THR A 299 -18.48 3.62 16.23
CA THR A 299 -18.82 4.96 16.72
C THR A 299 -17.66 5.61 17.50
N ALA A 300 -16.89 4.80 18.23
CA ALA A 300 -15.70 5.25 18.95
C ALA A 300 -14.59 5.74 18.00
N GLU A 301 -14.27 4.98 16.94
CA GLU A 301 -13.26 5.40 15.96
C GLU A 301 -13.74 6.58 15.13
N ARG A 302 -15.03 6.66 14.81
CA ARG A 302 -15.61 7.81 14.09
C ARG A 302 -15.48 9.09 14.93
N ARG A 303 -15.74 9.01 16.23
CA ARG A 303 -15.57 10.16 17.14
C ARG A 303 -14.11 10.57 17.24
N ASP A 304 -13.17 9.62 17.38
CA ASP A 304 -11.73 9.93 17.34
C ASP A 304 -11.32 10.58 16.01
N LEU A 305 -11.87 10.11 14.88
CA LEU A 305 -11.63 10.71 13.58
C LEU A 305 -12.07 12.17 13.53
N PHE A 306 -13.23 12.52 14.07
CA PHE A 306 -13.69 13.92 14.13
C PHE A 306 -13.18 14.71 15.34
N GLY A 307 -12.31 14.13 16.18
CA GLY A 307 -11.79 14.80 17.37
C GLY A 307 -12.84 15.00 18.47
N LEU A 308 -13.96 14.28 18.41
CA LEU A 308 -15.01 14.29 19.42
C LEU A 308 -14.56 13.47 20.64
N LYS A 309 -14.91 13.93 21.84
CA LYS A 309 -14.63 13.20 23.09
C LYS A 309 -15.19 11.77 23.02
N PRO A 310 -14.52 10.73 23.53
CA PRO A 310 -15.11 9.39 23.58
C PRO A 310 -16.41 9.42 24.37
N LEU A 311 -17.43 8.66 23.95
CA LEU A 311 -18.59 8.44 24.82
C LEU A 311 -18.10 7.79 26.11
N ALA A 312 -18.71 8.14 27.25
CA ALA A 312 -18.43 7.52 28.52
C ALA A 312 -18.79 6.03 28.44
N THR A 313 -17.81 5.19 28.09
CA THR A 313 -17.99 3.74 28.09
C THR A 313 -18.29 3.32 29.52
N LYS A 314 -19.46 2.71 29.73
CA LYS A 314 -19.93 2.16 31.00
C LYS A 314 -19.07 0.94 31.35
N GLY A 315 -17.82 1.18 31.75
CA GLY A 315 -16.83 0.15 32.00
C GLY A 315 -15.40 0.66 31.77
N LYS A 316 -14.51 0.36 32.71
CA LYS A 316 -13.06 0.64 32.69
C LYS A 316 -12.33 -0.25 31.65
N THR A 317 -12.85 -0.40 30.44
CA THR A 317 -12.16 -1.09 29.35
C THR A 317 -11.04 -0.19 28.83
N MET A 318 -9.83 -0.44 29.32
CA MET A 318 -8.61 0.18 28.80
C MET A 318 -8.39 -0.33 27.37
N THR A 319 -8.63 0.52 26.38
CA THR A 319 -8.13 0.28 25.02
C THR A 319 -6.62 0.45 25.06
N VAL A 320 -5.89 -0.63 25.31
CA VAL A 320 -4.43 -0.71 25.14
C VAL A 320 -4.14 -0.83 23.65
N GLY A 321 -4.50 0.22 22.92
CA GLY A 321 -4.07 0.49 21.56
C GLY A 321 -3.53 1.90 21.59
N GLY A 322 -2.23 2.07 21.38
CA GLY A 322 -1.64 3.40 21.28
C GLY A 322 -2.47 4.23 20.32
N GLY A 323 -3.00 5.36 20.79
CA GLY A 323 -3.86 6.22 19.99
C GLY A 323 -3.21 6.46 18.63
N ARG A 324 -4.01 6.32 17.56
CA ARG A 324 -3.51 6.49 16.20
C ARG A 324 -2.79 7.84 16.10
N SER A 325 -1.64 7.87 15.44
CA SER A 325 -0.79 9.07 15.43
C SER A 325 -1.58 10.28 14.90
N ARG A 326 -1.28 11.48 15.41
CA ARG A 326 -1.93 12.73 14.94
C ARG A 326 -1.82 12.87 13.42
N MET A 327 -0.64 12.55 12.88
CA MET A 327 -0.36 12.54 11.44
C MET A 327 -1.26 11.56 10.68
N TRP A 328 -1.46 10.35 11.21
CA TRP A 328 -2.36 9.40 10.56
C TRP A 328 -3.81 9.90 10.56
N ARG A 329 -4.29 10.48 11.66
CA ARG A 329 -5.64 11.07 11.70
C ARG A 329 -5.78 12.20 10.68
N ALA A 330 -4.78 13.08 10.57
CA ALA A 330 -4.77 14.14 9.57
C ALA A 330 -4.83 13.56 8.14
N LEU A 331 -4.02 12.53 7.85
CA LEU A 331 -4.05 11.82 6.57
C LEU A 331 -5.41 11.18 6.29
N GLN A 332 -6.04 10.55 7.28
CA GLN A 332 -7.35 9.94 7.08
C GLN A 332 -8.44 11.00 6.81
N ARG A 333 -8.37 12.15 7.47
CA ARG A 333 -9.27 13.29 7.20
C ARG A 333 -9.05 13.85 5.80
N SER A 334 -7.80 14.04 5.38
CA SER A 334 -7.50 14.55 4.03
C SER A 334 -7.97 13.57 2.96
N LEU A 335 -7.84 12.25 3.17
CA LEU A 335 -8.39 11.24 2.25
C LEU A 335 -9.92 11.27 2.16
N ILE A 336 -10.62 11.56 3.26
CA ILE A 336 -12.08 11.72 3.27
C ILE A 336 -12.50 12.99 2.50
N ILE A 337 -11.78 14.10 2.71
CA ILE A 337 -12.02 15.35 1.97
C ILE A 337 -11.77 15.12 0.48
N MET A 338 -10.67 14.45 0.13
CA MET A 338 -10.35 14.08 -1.24
C MET A 338 -11.44 13.19 -1.84
N ALA A 339 -11.93 12.19 -1.09
CA ALA A 339 -13.01 11.31 -1.56
C ALA A 339 -14.29 12.08 -1.92
N LEU A 340 -14.63 13.12 -1.16
CA LEU A 340 -15.79 13.98 -1.46
C LEU A 340 -15.51 14.97 -2.61
N ALA A 341 -14.27 15.40 -2.78
CA ALA A 341 -13.87 16.31 -3.85
C ALA A 341 -13.78 15.63 -5.23
N ILE A 342 -13.59 14.30 -5.28
CA ILE A 342 -13.47 13.54 -6.55
C ILE A 342 -14.69 13.74 -7.45
N GLY A 343 -15.91 13.75 -6.91
CA GLY A 343 -17.14 13.87 -7.71
C GLY A 343 -17.19 15.17 -8.50
N PRO A 344 -17.17 16.34 -7.82
CA PRO A 344 -17.07 17.63 -8.49
C PRO A 344 -15.84 17.74 -9.40
N ALA A 345 -14.68 17.22 -8.98
CA ALA A 345 -13.45 17.33 -9.76
C ALA A 345 -13.41 16.47 -11.02
N THR A 346 -14.23 15.42 -11.10
CA THR A 346 -14.28 14.48 -12.24
C THR A 346 -15.61 14.56 -12.98
N MET A 347 -16.40 15.61 -12.75
CA MET A 347 -17.76 15.76 -13.25
C MET A 347 -17.81 15.78 -14.79
N ASP A 348 -16.74 16.29 -15.43
CA ASP A 348 -16.56 16.37 -16.89
C ASP A 348 -15.91 15.12 -17.50
N MET A 349 -15.66 14.07 -16.71
CA MET A 349 -15.07 12.83 -17.24
C MET A 349 -16.16 11.93 -17.85
N PRO A 350 -15.82 11.07 -18.85
CA PRO A 350 -16.75 10.12 -19.46
C PRO A 350 -17.44 9.22 -18.42
N ALA A 351 -18.75 8.98 -18.62
CA ALA A 351 -19.56 8.15 -17.73
C ALA A 351 -19.02 6.71 -17.57
N ALA A 352 -18.34 6.16 -18.58
CA ALA A 352 -17.66 4.86 -18.51
C ALA A 352 -16.73 4.75 -17.30
N LEU A 353 -15.96 5.82 -17.02
CA LEU A 353 -14.97 5.83 -15.97
C LEU A 353 -15.63 5.80 -14.60
N HIS A 354 -16.68 6.60 -14.39
CA HIS A 354 -17.42 6.59 -13.13
C HIS A 354 -18.13 5.27 -12.91
N LEU A 355 -18.69 4.66 -13.96
CA LEU A 355 -19.37 3.37 -13.85
C LEU A 355 -18.42 2.27 -13.39
N TYR A 356 -17.27 2.13 -14.03
CA TYR A 356 -16.23 1.18 -13.61
C TYR A 356 -15.71 1.50 -12.20
N TRP A 357 -15.46 2.77 -11.90
CA TRP A 357 -14.95 3.20 -10.60
C TRP A 357 -15.94 2.85 -9.48
N MET A 358 -17.23 3.17 -9.67
CA MET A 358 -18.29 2.80 -8.74
C MET A 358 -18.35 1.29 -8.52
N ALA A 359 -18.37 0.50 -9.60
CA ALA A 359 -18.44 -0.95 -9.48
C ALA A 359 -17.21 -1.51 -8.73
N SER A 360 -16.01 -0.99 -8.99
CA SER A 360 -14.77 -1.43 -8.33
C SER A 360 -14.75 -1.10 -6.83
N VAL A 361 -15.17 0.12 -6.45
CA VAL A 361 -15.27 0.52 -5.04
C VAL A 361 -16.41 -0.24 -4.34
N GLY A 362 -17.54 -0.45 -5.02
CA GLY A 362 -18.67 -1.25 -4.54
C GLY A 362 -18.28 -2.70 -4.28
N CYS A 363 -17.55 -3.33 -5.21
CA CYS A 363 -16.99 -4.68 -5.01
C CYS A 363 -16.01 -4.71 -3.83
N SER A 364 -15.15 -3.70 -3.68
CA SER A 364 -14.25 -3.61 -2.53
C SER A 364 -15.02 -3.53 -1.19
N LEU A 365 -16.09 -2.74 -1.14
CA LEU A 365 -16.98 -2.66 0.02
C LEU A 365 -17.67 -3.99 0.30
N ALA A 366 -18.21 -4.65 -0.73
CA ALA A 366 -18.87 -5.94 -0.60
C ALA A 366 -17.90 -7.01 -0.08
N VAL A 367 -16.68 -7.08 -0.63
CA VAL A 367 -15.64 -8.01 -0.20
C VAL A 367 -15.22 -7.73 1.24
N THR A 368 -14.92 -6.48 1.59
CA THR A 368 -14.47 -6.14 2.96
C THR A 368 -15.55 -6.41 4.01
N LYS A 369 -16.81 -6.04 3.74
CA LYS A 369 -17.95 -6.35 4.62
C LYS A 369 -18.24 -7.85 4.67
N GLY A 370 -18.18 -8.54 3.53
CA GLY A 370 -18.38 -9.98 3.40
C GLY A 370 -17.36 -10.77 4.20
N VAL A 371 -16.07 -10.46 4.05
CA VAL A 371 -14.97 -11.08 4.81
C VAL A 371 -15.13 -10.82 6.31
N LYS A 372 -15.52 -9.60 6.71
CA LYS A 372 -15.77 -9.28 8.12
C LYS A 372 -16.94 -10.07 8.70
N LYS A 373 -18.02 -10.25 7.93
CA LYS A 373 -19.18 -11.05 8.31
C LYS A 373 -18.83 -12.54 8.41
N LEU A 374 -18.03 -13.05 7.46
CA LEU A 374 -17.61 -14.45 7.40
C LEU A 374 -16.60 -14.82 8.50
N MET A 375 -15.69 -13.91 8.83
CA MET A 375 -14.64 -14.13 9.83
C MET A 375 -14.69 -13.09 10.95
N PRO A 376 -15.65 -13.15 11.89
CA PRO A 376 -15.73 -12.14 12.94
C PRO A 376 -14.48 -12.14 13.83
N ILE A 377 -13.95 -10.95 14.11
CA ILE A 377 -12.85 -10.77 15.07
C ILE A 377 -13.45 -10.79 16.47
N THR A 378 -13.12 -11.82 17.25
CA THR A 378 -13.52 -11.92 18.66
C THR A 378 -12.98 -10.71 19.42
N LYS A 379 -13.89 -9.88 19.96
CA LYS A 379 -13.53 -8.80 20.86
C LYS A 379 -13.15 -9.43 22.21
N SER A 380 -11.86 -9.47 22.52
CA SER A 380 -11.40 -9.96 23.81
C SER A 380 -11.79 -8.94 24.89
N SER A 381 -12.88 -9.21 25.61
CA SER A 381 -13.32 -8.41 26.75
C SER A 381 -12.65 -8.93 28.02
N VAL A 382 -11.33 -8.79 28.12
CA VAL A 382 -10.64 -9.02 29.40
C VAL A 382 -10.91 -7.79 30.27
N LYS A 383 -11.70 -7.98 31.33
CA LYS A 383 -11.90 -6.96 32.35
C LYS A 383 -10.58 -6.82 33.14
N PRO A 384 -10.18 -5.60 33.52
CA PRO A 384 -9.03 -5.44 34.41
C PRO A 384 -9.28 -6.20 35.71
N CYS A 385 -8.27 -6.95 36.19
CA CYS A 385 -8.33 -7.65 37.48
C CYS A 385 -8.74 -6.67 38.57
N THR A 386 -9.78 -6.99 39.32
CA THR A 386 -10.39 -6.07 40.30
C THR A 386 -9.64 -6.03 41.64
N GLY A 387 -8.46 -6.67 41.71
CA GLY A 387 -7.64 -6.76 42.92
C GLY A 387 -8.21 -7.66 44.02
N ILE A 388 -9.40 -8.23 43.78
CA ILE A 388 -10.09 -9.18 44.65
C ILE A 388 -10.01 -10.55 43.96
N GLU A 389 -8.81 -11.11 43.87
CA GLU A 389 -8.64 -12.50 43.47
C GLU A 389 -8.18 -13.26 44.71
N ILE A 390 -9.00 -14.21 45.14
CA ILE A 390 -8.67 -15.12 46.25
C ILE A 390 -7.35 -15.80 45.88
N PRO A 391 -6.30 -15.78 46.73
CA PRO A 391 -5.00 -16.35 46.41
C PRO A 391 -5.09 -17.88 46.44
N LEU A 392 -5.69 -18.46 45.40
CA LEU A 392 -5.78 -19.90 45.23
C LEU A 392 -4.47 -20.35 44.57
N LEU A 393 -3.40 -20.43 45.37
CA LEU A 393 -2.16 -21.09 44.98
C LEU A 393 -2.48 -22.56 44.73
N ARG A 394 -2.47 -22.97 43.46
CA ARG A 394 -2.51 -24.39 43.11
C ARG A 394 -1.21 -25.02 43.65
N PRO A 395 -1.27 -26.04 44.53
CA PRO A 395 -0.07 -26.70 45.02
C PRO A 395 0.71 -27.31 43.85
N LYS A 396 2.04 -27.37 43.98
CA LYS A 396 2.89 -28.04 43.00
C LYS A 396 2.44 -29.50 42.84
N PRO A 397 2.33 -30.02 41.61
CA PRO A 397 2.13 -31.45 41.42
C PRO A 397 3.33 -32.19 42.04
N LEU A 398 3.02 -33.18 42.89
CA LEU A 398 3.98 -34.08 43.54
C LEU A 398 4.73 -34.92 42.51
#